data_AF-A0A7J7KZ04-F1
#
_entry.id   AF-A0A7J7KZ04-F1
#
_cell.length_a   1.000
_cell.length_b   1.000
_cell.length_c   1.000
_cell.angle_alpha   90.00
_cell.angle_beta   90.00
_cell.angle_gamma   90.00
#
_symmetry.space_group_name_H-M   'P 1'
#
loop_
_entity.id
_entity.type
_entity.pdbx_description
1 polymer ?
#
loop_
_entity_poly.entity_id
_entity_poly.type
_entity_poly.pdbx_seq_one_letter_code
_entity_poly.pdbx_strand_id
1 'polypeptide(L)'
;MNVTFGEVGSPAGRVAALSGRFDIIQLTGTILPPPAPSGSGGLTIYLVGLQAQIIRGKVVGPLMTAGTVVLMVASFANGALERLPLGLGEEKKEE
;
A
#
# COMPACT_ATOMS: atom_id res chain seq x y z
N MET A 1 10.69 -7.72 -13.65
CA MET A 1 10.40 -7.19 -12.30
C MET A 1 9.04 -7.74 -11.91
N ASN A 2 8.94 -8.44 -10.77
CA ASN A 2 7.66 -9.00 -10.31
C ASN A 2 7.16 -8.14 -9.15
N VAL A 3 5.95 -7.61 -9.27
CA VAL A 3 5.30 -6.81 -8.22
C VAL A 3 3.95 -7.41 -7.91
N THR A 4 3.72 -7.71 -6.64
CA THR A 4 2.44 -8.22 -6.17
C THR A 4 1.72 -7.13 -5.39
N PHE A 5 0.55 -6.72 -5.85
CA PHE A 5 -0.24 -5.71 -5.16
C PHE A 5 -1.72 -6.10 -5.02
N GLY A 6 -2.34 -5.59 -3.97
CA GLY A 6 -3.74 -5.74 -3.65
C GLY A 6 -4.50 -4.51 -4.11
N GLU A 7 -5.63 -4.75 -4.74
CA GLU A 7 -6.59 -3.71 -5.12
C GLU A 7 -7.19 -3.06 -3.87
N VAL A 8 -7.09 -1.73 -3.78
CA VAL A 8 -7.62 -0.96 -2.65
C VAL A 8 -9.13 -0.77 -2.89
N GLY A 9 -9.97 -1.41 -2.08
CA GLY A 9 -11.44 -1.25 -2.11
C GLY A 9 -12.23 -2.46 -2.62
N SER A 10 -11.58 -3.58 -2.95
CA SER A 10 -12.27 -4.80 -3.40
C SER A 10 -12.54 -5.76 -2.23
N PRO A 11 -13.80 -6.21 -2.00
CA PRO A 11 -14.17 -7.04 -0.83
C PRO A 11 -13.48 -8.40 -0.79
N ALA A 12 -12.90 -8.86 -1.90
CA ALA A 12 -12.19 -10.13 -2.00
C ALA A 12 -10.65 -10.01 -2.08
N GLY A 13 -10.09 -8.81 -1.83
CA GLY A 13 -8.62 -8.62 -1.77
C GLY A 13 -7.90 -9.14 -3.02
N ARG A 14 -8.31 -8.67 -4.21
CA ARG A 14 -7.74 -9.16 -5.47
C ARG A 14 -6.25 -8.82 -5.53
N VAL A 15 -5.43 -9.86 -5.55
CA VAL A 15 -3.97 -9.75 -5.66
C VAL A 15 -3.58 -9.95 -7.12
N ALA A 16 -2.86 -8.99 -7.68
CA ALA A 16 -2.30 -9.07 -9.02
C ALA A 16 -0.77 -9.11 -8.94
N ALA A 17 -0.17 -10.08 -9.62
CA ALA A 17 1.26 -10.12 -9.88
C ALA A 17 1.52 -9.51 -11.28
N LEU A 18 2.31 -8.44 -11.33
CA LEU A 18 2.76 -7.85 -12.59
C LEU A 18 4.19 -8.23 -12.86
N SER A 19 4.42 -8.68 -14.09
CA SER A 19 5.72 -8.98 -14.63
C SER A 19 6.03 -8.02 -15.77
N GLY A 20 7.13 -7.28 -15.68
CA GLY A 20 7.53 -6.34 -16.72
C GLY A 20 8.61 -5.39 -16.26
N ARG A 21 8.78 -4.29 -17.02
CA ARG A 21 9.55 -3.12 -16.60
C ARG A 21 8.56 -1.99 -16.35
N PHE A 22 8.62 -1.45 -15.14
CA PHE A 22 7.77 -0.36 -14.69
C PHE A 22 8.64 0.66 -13.98
N ASP A 23 8.34 1.93 -14.15
CA ASP A 23 8.99 3.00 -13.41
C ASP A 23 8.17 3.33 -12.16
N ILE A 24 8.86 3.51 -11.03
CA ILE A 24 8.24 3.89 -9.77
C ILE A 24 8.05 5.40 -9.79
N ILE A 25 6.80 5.85 -9.83
CA ILE A 25 6.47 7.28 -9.81
C ILE A 25 6.26 7.76 -8.38
N GLN A 26 5.64 6.91 -7.55
CA GLN A 26 5.39 7.24 -6.14
C GLN A 26 5.36 5.97 -5.29
N LEU A 27 5.97 6.05 -4.12
CA LEU A 27 5.91 5.03 -3.08
C LEU A 27 5.65 5.72 -1.74
N THR A 28 4.59 5.30 -1.05
CA THR A 28 4.19 5.92 0.23
C THR A 28 3.65 4.85 1.15
N GLY A 29 3.93 4.96 2.45
CA GLY A 29 3.32 4.09 3.43
C GLY A 29 4.04 4.10 4.76
N THR A 30 3.68 3.16 5.60
CA THR A 30 4.20 3.03 6.96
C THR A 30 4.64 1.60 7.22
N ILE A 31 5.70 1.46 8.00
CA ILE A 31 6.17 0.17 8.52
C ILE A 31 6.12 0.30 10.03
N LEU A 32 5.37 -0.59 10.67
CA LEU A 32 5.16 -0.56 12.12
C LEU A 32 5.75 -1.83 12.74
N PRO A 33 6.59 -1.70 13.78
CA PRO A 33 7.06 -2.86 14.53
C PRO A 33 5.90 -3.50 15.33
N PRO A 34 6.03 -4.77 15.76
CA PRO A 34 5.15 -5.33 16.81
C PRO A 34 5.15 -4.38 18.01
N PRO A 35 4.00 -4.00 18.61
CA PRO A 35 2.70 -4.69 18.71
C PRO A 35 1.60 -4.23 17.73
N ALA A 36 1.94 -3.58 16.61
CA ALA A 36 0.93 -3.01 15.71
C ALA A 36 -0.07 -4.05 15.14
N PRO A 37 -1.37 -3.72 15.03
CA PRO A 37 -2.38 -4.64 14.49
C PRO A 37 -2.08 -5.07 13.06
N SER A 38 -2.43 -6.31 12.70
CA SER A 38 -2.29 -6.84 11.35
C SER A 38 -2.94 -5.94 10.31
N GLY A 39 -2.18 -5.51 9.31
CA GLY A 39 -2.67 -4.65 8.23
C GLY A 39 -2.69 -3.15 8.52
N SER A 40 -2.28 -2.71 9.72
CA SER A 40 -2.16 -1.29 10.09
C SER A 40 -1.08 -0.55 9.29
N GLY A 41 -0.02 -1.27 8.89
CA GLY A 41 1.03 -0.79 7.99
C GLY A 41 0.87 -1.28 6.54
N GLY A 42 1.87 -0.93 5.74
CA GLY A 42 2.03 -1.33 4.36
C GLY A 42 2.44 -0.16 3.45
N LEU A 43 2.85 -0.52 2.25
CA LEU A 43 3.26 0.42 1.21
C LEU A 43 2.20 0.47 0.12
N THR A 44 1.88 1.67 -0.35
CA THR A 44 1.12 1.92 -1.59
C THR A 44 2.10 2.40 -2.65
N ILE A 45 2.01 1.81 -3.84
CA ILE A 45 2.91 2.10 -4.95
C ILE A 45 2.11 2.55 -6.18
N TYR A 46 2.71 3.46 -6.94
CA TYR A 46 2.27 3.92 -8.23
C TYR A 46 3.37 3.60 -9.24
N LEU A 47 3.02 2.80 -10.23
CA LEU A 47 3.90 2.33 -11.28
C LEU A 47 3.40 2.84 -12.63
N VAL A 48 4.32 3.19 -13.51
CA VAL A 48 4.00 3.44 -14.93
C VAL A 48 4.70 2.41 -15.81
N GLY A 49 3.94 1.82 -16.74
CA GLY A 49 4.49 0.92 -17.76
C GLY A 49 4.89 1.66 -19.03
N LEU A 50 5.55 0.94 -19.95
CA LEU A 50 6.01 1.47 -21.25
C LEU A 50 4.88 2.07 -22.11
N GLN A 51 3.63 1.67 -21.87
CA GLN A 51 2.45 2.15 -22.60
C GLN A 51 1.76 3.34 -21.90
N ALA A 52 2.47 4.04 -21.01
CA ALA A 52 1.93 5.13 -20.18
C ALA A 52 0.75 4.72 -19.27
N GLN A 53 0.54 3.42 -19.06
CA GLN A 53 -0.48 2.91 -18.15
C GLN A 53 -0.01 3.08 -16.70
N ILE A 54 -0.84 3.71 -15.87
CA ILE A 54 -0.58 3.88 -14.44
C ILE A 54 -1.27 2.75 -13.67
N ILE A 55 -0.51 2.12 -12.80
CA ILE A 55 -0.97 1.03 -11.94
C ILE A 55 -0.77 1.47 -10.50
N ARG A 56 -1.82 1.38 -9.69
CA ARG A 56 -1.80 1.72 -8.28
C ARG A 56 -2.22 0.53 -7.44
N GLY A 57 -1.55 0.31 -6.31
CA GLY A 57 -1.98 -0.71 -5.37
C GLY A 57 -1.21 -0.76 -4.06
N LYS A 58 -1.73 -1.53 -3.10
CA LYS A 58 -1.02 -1.86 -1.86
C LYS A 58 -0.05 -3.00 -2.15
N VAL A 59 1.23 -2.85 -1.82
CA VAL A 59 2.21 -3.93 -1.96
C VAL A 59 1.87 -5.05 -0.98
N VAL A 60 1.66 -6.27 -1.51
CA VAL A 60 1.37 -7.49 -0.75
C VAL A 60 2.36 -8.56 -1.18
N GLY A 61 3.57 -8.45 -0.64
CA GLY A 61 4.69 -9.34 -0.95
C GLY A 61 5.98 -8.57 -1.22
N PRO A 62 7.04 -9.27 -1.65
CA PRO A 62 8.32 -8.64 -1.95
C PRO A 62 8.21 -7.69 -3.14
N LEU A 63 8.73 -6.47 -2.99
CA LEU A 63 8.91 -5.52 -4.08
C LEU A 63 10.36 -5.59 -4.56
N MET A 64 10.61 -6.35 -5.63
CA MET A 64 11.95 -6.51 -6.20
C MET A 64 12.18 -5.44 -7.27
N THR A 65 13.31 -4.74 -7.24
CA THR A 65 13.66 -3.69 -8.21
C THR A 65 14.66 -4.21 -9.24
N ALA A 66 14.62 -3.69 -10.47
CA ALA A 66 15.57 -4.06 -11.53
C ALA A 66 16.95 -3.41 -11.38
N GLY A 67 17.10 -2.47 -10.44
CA GLY A 67 18.32 -1.73 -10.16
C GLY A 67 18.23 -0.96 -8.85
N THR A 68 19.18 -0.06 -8.61
CA THR A 68 19.27 0.73 -7.39
C THR A 68 18.07 1.69 -7.26
N VAL A 69 17.40 1.65 -6.12
CA VAL A 69 16.36 2.60 -5.74
C VAL A 69 16.78 3.29 -4.45
N VAL A 70 16.75 4.61 -4.45
CA VAL A 70 17.00 5.42 -3.24
C VAL A 70 15.66 5.68 -2.56
N LEU A 71 15.55 5.29 -1.29
CA LEU A 71 14.37 5.53 -0.46
C LEU A 71 14.72 6.56 0.60
N MET A 72 13.92 7.61 0.68
CA MET A 72 13.97 8.54 1.80
C MET A 72 12.85 8.17 2.77
N VAL A 73 13.22 7.86 4.02
CA VAL A 73 12.28 7.43 5.06
C VAL A 73 12.50 8.26 6.31
N ALA A 74 11.41 8.58 6.99
CA ALA A 74 11.44 9.12 8.35
C ALA A 74 11.22 7.98 9.33
N SER A 75 12.03 7.94 10.40
CA SER A 75 11.90 6.96 11.47
C SER A 75 11.70 7.67 12.80
N PHE A 76 10.80 7.15 13.61
CA PHE A 76 10.44 7.70 14.90
C PHE A 76 10.71 6.64 15.96
N ALA A 77 11.52 6.97 16.98
CA ALA A 77 11.84 6.03 18.06
C ALA A 77 10.60 5.58 18.83
N ASN A 78 9.65 6.50 19.05
CA ASN A 78 8.40 6.27 19.79
C ASN A 78 7.18 6.69 18.95
N GLY A 79 7.09 6.21 17.70
CA GLY A 79 5.93 6.48 16.85
C GLY A 79 4.74 5.58 17.17
N ALA A 80 3.55 6.15 17.33
CA ALA A 80 2.29 5.41 17.39
C ALA A 80 1.42 5.77 16.16
N LEU A 81 0.80 4.76 15.53
CA LEU A 81 -0.21 4.97 14.50
C LEU A 81 -1.59 4.69 15.11
N GLU A 82 -2.38 5.74 15.26
CA GLU A 82 -3.78 5.62 15.61
C GLU A 82 -4.65 5.77 14.34
N ARG A 83 -5.48 4.77 14.07
CA ARG A 83 -6.51 4.88 13.04
C ARG A 83 -7.80 5.25 13.73
N LEU A 84 -8.22 6.50 13.58
CA LEU A 84 -9.50 6.95 14.10
C LEU A 84 -10.65 6.23 13.38
N PRO A 85 -11.75 5.91 14.07
CA PRO A 85 -12.95 5.39 13.43
C PRO A 85 -13.38 6.35 12.31
N LEU A 86 -13.57 5.80 11.12
CA LEU A 86 -14.30 6.53 10.08
C LEU A 86 -15.74 6.57 10.57
N GLY A 87 -16.25 7.75 10.95
CA GLY A 87 -17.62 7.92 11.41
C GLY A 87 -18.62 7.55 10.31
N LEU A 88 -18.91 6.26 10.14
CA LEU A 88 -20.11 5.80 9.49
C LEU A 88 -21.19 5.90 10.56
N GLY A 89 -21.84 7.06 10.63
CA GLY A 89 -23.09 7.17 11.36
C GLY A 89 -24.04 6.15 10.80
N GLU A 90 -24.29 5.08 11.57
CA GLU A 90 -25.48 4.27 11.36
C GLU A 90 -26.67 5.19 11.63
N GLU A 91 -27.29 5.71 10.58
CA GLU A 91 -28.60 6.34 10.67
C GLU A 91 -29.57 5.24 11.11
N LYS A 92 -29.73 5.12 12.42
CA LYS A 92 -30.69 4.24 13.06
C LYS A 92 -32.06 4.78 12.65
N LYS A 93 -32.70 4.13 11.67
CA LYS A 93 -34.14 4.30 11.43
C LYS A 93 -34.85 3.93 12.72
N GLU A 94 -35.34 4.96 13.41
CA GLU A 94 -36.28 4.83 14.52
C GLU A 94 -37.65 4.50 13.94
N GLU A 95 -38.28 3.45 14.46
CA GLU A 95 -39.65 3.02 14.16
C GLU A 95 -40.65 3.78 15.05
#